data_AF-S4UCY6-F1
#
_entry.id   AF-S4UCY6-F1
#
_cell.length_a   1.000
_cell.length_b   1.000
_cell.length_c   1.000
_cell.angle_alpha   90.00
_cell.angle_beta   90.00
_cell.angle_gamma   90.00
#
_symmetry.space_group_name_H-M   'P 1'
#
loop_
_entity.id
_entity.type
_entity.pdbx_description
1 polymer ?
#
loop_
_entity_poly.entity_id
_entity_poly.type
_entity_poly.pdbx_seq_one_letter_code
_entity_poly.pdbx_strand_id
1 'polypeptide(L)' 'QCHVEYYFQPKTNVLIYPWFKGLKVEQMESYYDEIGFSDWTHKDTGAPMLKAQHPEFEMWSQGIHARSGVSCADCHMP' A
#
# COMPACT_ATOMS: atom_id res chain seq x y z
N GLN A 1 -8.76 -7.41 -2.77
CA GLN A 1 -8.36 -7.63 -4.18
C GLN A 1 -8.01 -6.32 -4.88
N CYS A 2 -8.78 -5.24 -4.73
CA CYS A 2 -8.47 -3.96 -5.40
C CYS A 2 -8.23 -2.79 -4.46
N HIS A 3 -8.93 -2.77 -3.32
CA HIS A 3 -8.83 -1.74 -2.28
C HIS A 3 -7.59 -1.95 -1.41
N VAL A 4 -6.43 -1.70 -2.00
CA VAL A 4 -5.09 -1.96 -1.48
C VAL A 4 -4.09 -0.93 -2.00
N GLU A 5 -2.97 -0.78 -1.29
CA GLU A 5 -1.76 -0.15 -1.79
C GLU A 5 -1.12 -1.01 -2.89
N TYR A 6 -0.58 -0.36 -3.93
CA TYR A 6 0.12 -1.05 -5.00
C TYR A 6 1.05 -0.13 -5.79
N TYR A 7 2.06 -0.75 -6.41
CA TYR A 7 2.91 -0.11 -7.40
C TYR A 7 3.08 -0.97 -8.65
N PHE A 8 3.62 -0.40 -9.72
CA PHE A 8 3.99 -1.15 -10.93
C PHE A 8 5.48 -1.44 -10.96
N GLN A 9 5.85 -2.71 -11.15
CA GLN A 9 7.24 -3.11 -11.27
C GLN A 9 7.86 -2.45 -12.53
N PRO A 10 8.98 -1.69 -12.43
CA PRO A 10 9.45 -0.83 -13.51
C PRO A 10 9.75 -1.51 -14.86
N LYS A 11 10.12 -2.79 -14.84
CA LYS A 11 10.51 -3.54 -16.06
C LYS A 11 9.34 -4.25 -16.74
N THR A 12 8.32 -4.63 -15.98
CA THR A 12 7.26 -5.54 -16.44
C THR A 12 5.87 -4.90 -16.37
N ASN A 13 5.73 -3.78 -15.65
CA ASN A 13 4.46 -3.16 -15.30
C ASN A 13 3.47 -4.12 -14.62
N VAL A 14 3.96 -5.18 -14.02
CA VAL A 14 3.13 -6.06 -13.18
C VAL A 14 2.78 -5.29 -11.91
N LEU A 15 1.50 -5.34 -11.55
CA LEU A 15 0.99 -4.79 -10.30
C LEU A 15 1.50 -5.62 -9.12
N ILE A 16 2.10 -4.96 -8.14
CA ILE A 16 2.66 -5.59 -6.94
C ILE A 16 2.09 -4.91 -5.69
N TYR A 17 1.67 -5.71 -4.72
CA TYR A 17 1.38 -5.24 -3.37
C TYR A 17 2.68 -5.22 -2.55
N PRO A 18 3.06 -4.09 -1.92
CA PRO A 18 4.35 -3.93 -1.25
C PRO A 18 4.40 -4.58 0.15
N TRP A 19 3.74 -5.73 0.33
CA TRP A 19 3.49 -6.34 1.64
C TRP A 19 4.61 -7.28 2.13
N PHE A 20 5.76 -7.29 1.46
CA PHE A 20 6.87 -8.23 1.74
C PHE A 20 7.43 -8.11 3.16
N LYS A 21 7.25 -6.95 3.81
CA LYS A 21 7.64 -6.68 5.20
C LYS A 21 6.46 -6.54 6.17
N GLY A 22 5.22 -6.67 5.67
CA GLY A 22 3.98 -6.47 6.42
C GLY A 22 3.10 -5.35 5.85
N LEU A 23 2.04 -5.00 6.59
CA LEU A 23 0.97 -4.10 6.13
C LEU A 23 1.05 -2.68 6.73
N LYS A 24 1.97 -2.42 7.66
CA LYS A 24 2.12 -1.09 8.26
C LYS A 24 2.87 -0.16 7.32
N VAL A 25 2.62 1.14 7.45
CA VAL A 25 3.27 2.17 6.63
C VAL A 25 4.79 2.08 6.71
N GLU A 26 5.35 1.90 7.91
CA GLU A 26 6.80 1.82 8.11
C GLU A 26 7.41 0.56 7.48
N GLN A 27 6.61 -0.51 7.37
CA GLN A 27 7.04 -1.76 6.74
C GLN A 27 7.07 -1.64 5.22
N MET A 28 6.06 -1.00 4.63
CA MET A 28 6.02 -0.71 3.20
C MET A 28 7.10 0.29 2.80
N GLU A 29 7.29 1.36 3.58
CA GLU A 29 8.38 2.33 3.38
C GLU A 29 9.74 1.63 3.40
N SER A 30 10.00 0.80 4.42
CA SER A 30 11.23 0.01 4.50
C SER A 30 11.42 -0.94 3.31
N TYR A 31 10.33 -1.46 2.72
CA TYR A 31 10.41 -2.28 1.52
C TYR A 31 10.79 -1.45 0.29
N TYR A 32 10.14 -0.31 0.07
CA TYR A 32 10.44 0.57 -1.04
C TYR A 32 11.88 1.12 -0.99
N ASP A 33 12.36 1.47 0.20
CA ASP A 33 13.75 1.90 0.42
C ASP A 33 14.74 0.78 0.08
N GLU A 34 14.48 -0.46 0.51
CA GLU A 34 15.37 -1.60 0.26
C GLU A 34 15.56 -1.89 -1.23
N ILE A 35 14.49 -1.73 -2.02
CA ILE A 35 14.56 -1.95 -3.48
C ILE A 35 14.94 -0.68 -4.26
N GLY A 36 15.15 0.45 -3.58
CA GLY A 36 15.45 1.73 -4.20
C GLY A 36 14.37 2.21 -5.16
N PHE A 37 13.09 1.98 -4.83
CA PHE A 37 11.96 2.31 -5.69
C PHE A 37 11.51 3.76 -5.50
N SER A 38 11.06 4.36 -6.60
CA SER A 38 10.36 5.65 -6.61
C SER A 38 9.34 5.65 -7.75
N ASP A 39 8.14 6.14 -7.48
CA ASP A 39 7.10 6.29 -8.50
C ASP A 39 7.39 7.46 -9.45
N TRP A 40 7.86 8.59 -8.90
CA TRP A 40 8.29 9.74 -9.69
C TRP A 40 9.35 10.57 -8.97
N THR A 41 10.05 11.42 -9.73
CA THR A 41 10.89 12.49 -9.18
C THR A 41 10.06 13.75 -9.05
N HIS A 42 9.95 14.30 -7.84
CA HIS A 42 9.24 15.55 -7.59
C HIS A 42 9.88 16.71 -8.38
N LYS A 43 9.08 17.42 -9.18
CA LYS A 43 9.59 18.39 -10.16
C LYS A 43 10.35 19.57 -9.52
N ASP A 44 9.88 20.06 -8.39
CA ASP A 44 10.41 21.28 -7.78
C ASP A 44 11.58 21.01 -6.82
N THR A 45 11.57 19.85 -6.16
CA THR A 45 12.53 19.51 -5.10
C THR A 45 13.56 18.47 -5.53
N GLY A 46 13.32 17.76 -6.64
CA GLY A 46 14.14 16.63 -7.07
C GLY A 46 14.02 15.39 -6.20
N ALA A 47 13.12 15.38 -5.21
CA ALA A 47 12.97 14.25 -4.29
C ALA A 47 12.40 13.01 -5.00
N PRO A 48 12.92 11.80 -4.72
CA PRO A 48 12.27 10.55 -5.13
C PRO A 48 11.01 10.34 -4.29
N MET A 49 9.86 10.18 -4.94
CA MET A 49 8.56 10.11 -4.26
C MET A 49 7.95 8.71 -4.37
N LEU A 50 7.18 8.37 -3.33
CA LEU A 50 6.26 7.24 -3.30
C LEU A 50 4.82 7.76 -3.41
N LYS A 51 3.98 7.07 -4.18
CA LYS A 51 2.55 7.36 -4.27
C LYS A 51 1.83 6.30 -3.45
N ALA A 52 0.95 6.75 -2.54
CA ALA A 52 0.01 5.87 -1.87
C ALA A 52 -1.34 5.81 -2.60
N GLN A 53 -1.91 4.61 -2.75
CA GLN A 53 -3.16 4.30 -3.44
C GLN A 53 -4.09 3.57 -2.48
N HIS A 54 -5.18 4.24 -2.08
CA HIS A 54 -6.36 3.67 -1.41
C HIS A 54 -6.10 2.39 -0.57
N PRO A 55 -5.33 2.51 0.54
CA PRO A 55 -4.88 1.36 1.33
C PRO A 55 -5.95 0.88 2.31
N GLU A 56 -7.20 0.69 1.85
CA GLU A 56 -8.30 0.35 2.76
C GLU A 56 -8.07 -0.99 3.45
N PHE A 57 -7.60 -2.03 2.74
CA PHE A 57 -7.37 -3.34 3.37
C PHE A 57 -6.31 -3.24 4.47
N GLU A 58 -5.23 -2.53 4.23
CA GLU A 58 -4.09 -2.42 5.14
C GLU A 58 -4.44 -1.55 6.36
N MET A 59 -5.19 -0.47 6.15
CA MET A 59 -5.68 0.38 7.24
C MET A 59 -6.82 -0.30 8.02
N TRP A 60 -7.76 -0.97 7.35
CA TRP A 60 -8.82 -1.75 7.99
C TRP A 60 -8.24 -2.86 8.87
N SER A 61 -7.22 -3.58 8.39
CA SER A 61 -6.56 -4.68 9.12
C SER A 61 -5.97 -4.25 10.47
N GLN A 62 -5.72 -2.95 10.66
CA GLN A 62 -5.20 -2.36 11.89
C GLN A 62 -6.29 -1.74 12.77
N GLY A 63 -7.53 -1.68 12.29
CA GLY A 63 -8.69 -1.07 12.97
C GLY A 63 -9.35 -1.97 14.01
N ILE A 64 -10.23 -1.39 14.84
CA ILE A 64 -10.99 -2.14 15.85
C ILE A 64 -12.01 -3.10 15.22
N HIS A 65 -12.65 -2.71 14.11
CA HIS A 65 -13.61 -3.57 13.42
C HIS A 65 -12.99 -4.88 12.95
N ALA A 66 -11.80 -4.82 12.32
CA ALA A 66 -11.07 -6.03 11.94
C ALA A 66 -10.68 -6.88 13.15
N ARG A 67 -10.20 -6.26 14.24
CA ARG A 67 -9.90 -6.97 15.51
C ARG A 67 -11.13 -7.64 16.13
N SER A 68 -12.31 -7.08 15.89
CA SER A 68 -13.60 -7.62 16.34
C SER A 68 -14.21 -8.62 15.34
N GLY A 69 -13.53 -8.96 14.25
CA GLY A 69 -13.99 -9.93 13.25
C GLY A 69 -15.00 -9.39 12.23
N VAL A 70 -15.24 -8.08 12.20
CA VAL A 70 -16.15 -7.43 11.24
C VAL A 70 -15.45 -7.25 9.90
N SER A 71 -16.01 -7.87 8.87
CA SER A 71 -15.53 -7.84 7.49
C SER A 71 -16.04 -6.60 6.73
N CYS A 72 -15.48 -6.36 5.54
CA CYS A 72 -15.96 -5.29 4.66
C CYS A 72 -17.44 -5.48 4.28
N ALA A 73 -17.85 -6.73 4.05
CA ALA A 73 -19.19 -7.05 3.57
C ALA A 73 -20.26 -6.77 4.62
N ASP A 74 -19.95 -6.94 5.91
CA ASP A 74 -20.90 -6.69 7.02
C ASP A 74 -21.43 -5.25 7.04
N CYS A 75 -20.71 -4.29 6.46
CA CYS A 75 -21.13 -2.88 6.35
C CYS A 75 -21.49 -2.46 4.91
N HIS A 76 -20.75 -2.94 3.91
CA HIS A 76 -20.86 -2.47 2.53
C HIS A 76 -21.69 -3.37 1.61
N MET A 77 -22.10 -4.56 2.07
CA MET A 77 -22.93 -5.52 1.32
C MET A 77 -23.98 -6.19 2.23
N PRO A 78 -24.91 -5.43 2.83
CA PRO A 78 -25.97 -6.00 3.66
C PRO A 78 -27.03 -6.77 2.85
#